data_AF-A0A956DJ23-F1
#
_entry.id   AF-A0A956DJ23-F1
#
_cell.length_a   1.000
_cell.length_b   1.000
_cell.length_c   1.000
_cell.angle_alpha   90.00
_cell.angle_beta   90.00
_cell.angle_gamma   90.00
#
_symmetry.space_group_name_H-M   'P 1'
#
loop_
_entity.id
_entity.type
_entity.pdbx_description
1 polymer ?
#
loop_
_entity_poly.entity_id
_entity_poly.type
_entity_poly.pdbx_seq_one_letter_code
_entity_poly.pdbx_strand_id
1 'polypeptide(L)' 'MPKRKSFLLRLDPQVYDDLRVWADDDLRSLNAQIEFLLRDALKKRGRSRKKAAKKSRHEDEG' A
#
# COMPACT_ATOMS: atom_id res chain seq x y z
N MET A 1 9.36 -13.22 9.23
CA MET A 1 8.48 -12.20 8.59
C MET A 1 8.86 -10.83 9.10
N PRO A 2 9.01 -9.79 8.25
CA PRO A 2 9.25 -8.43 8.73
C PRO A 2 8.10 -8.02 9.65
N LYS A 3 8.45 -7.39 10.78
CA LYS A 3 7.50 -6.94 11.79
C LYS A 3 6.55 -5.91 11.15
N ARG A 4 5.24 -6.19 11.13
CA ARG A 4 4.24 -5.24 10.63
C ARG A 4 4.20 -4.04 11.57
N LYS A 5 4.33 -2.83 11.01
CA LYS A 5 4.21 -1.58 11.78
C LYS A 5 2.73 -1.24 11.92
N SER A 6 2.23 -1.21 13.16
CA SER A 6 0.88 -0.73 13.46
C SER A 6 0.92 0.78 13.67
N PHE A 7 -0.10 1.48 13.18
CA PHE A 7 -0.33 2.90 13.42
C PHE A 7 -1.83 3.18 13.42
N LEU A 8 -2.26 4.24 14.09
CA LEU A 8 -3.66 4.69 14.06
C LEU A 8 -3.90 5.48 12.77
N LEU A 9 -4.81 4.99 11.93
CA LEU A 9 -5.25 5.66 10.72
C LEU A 9 -6.61 6.31 11.01
N ARG A 10 -6.70 7.63 10.82
CA ARG A 10 -7.98 8.35 10.83
C ARG A 10 -8.53 8.35 9.43
N LEU A 11 -9.77 7.91 9.27
CA LEU A 11 -10.51 7.91 8.02
C LEU A 11 -11.83 8.62 8.24
N ASP A 12 -12.34 9.20 7.17
CA ASP A 12 -13.75 9.56 7.11
C ASP A 12 -14.59 8.28 7.30
N PRO A 13 -15.65 8.30 8.14
CA PRO A 13 -16.47 7.11 8.39
C PRO A 13 -17.08 6.51 7.12
N GLN A 14 -17.49 7.34 6.16
CA GLN A 14 -18.10 6.86 4.93
C GLN A 14 -17.07 6.16 4.04
N VAL A 15 -15.85 6.67 4.00
CA VAL A 15 -14.73 6.00 3.30
C VAL A 15 -14.41 4.65 3.95
N TYR A 16 -14.50 4.54 5.28
CA TYR A 16 -14.30 3.28 5.97
C TYR A 16 -15.35 2.23 5.55
N ASP A 17 -16.62 2.63 5.50
CA ASP A 17 -17.72 1.74 5.13
C ASP A 17 -17.61 1.28 3.66
N ASP A 18 -17.31 2.21 2.75
CA ASP A 18 -17.08 1.88 1.33
C ASP A 18 -15.92 0.89 1.15
N LEU A 19 -14.81 1.11 1.88
CA LEU A 19 -13.66 0.19 1.87
C LEU A 19 -14.00 -1.18 2.46
N ARG A 20 -14.89 -1.24 3.46
CA ARG A 20 -15.33 -2.49 4.07
C ARG A 20 -16.16 -3.31 3.09
N VAL A 21 -17.16 -2.70 2.45
CA VAL A 21 -17.99 -3.38 1.44
C VAL A 21 -17.10 -3.91 0.32
N TRP A 22 -16.18 -3.10 -0.19
CA TRP A 22 -15.27 -3.54 -1.25
C TRP A 22 -14.34 -4.69 -0.80
N ALA A 23 -13.86 -4.65 0.44
CA ALA A 23 -13.05 -5.74 0.97
C ALA A 23 -13.84 -7.05 1.06
N ASP A 24 -15.11 -6.98 1.48
CA ASP A 24 -16.02 -8.12 1.58
C ASP A 24 -16.32 -8.71 0.19
N ASP A 25 -16.59 -7.87 -0.82
CA ASP A 25 -16.79 -8.29 -2.22
C ASP A 25 -15.58 -9.04 -2.79
N ASP A 26 -14.37 -8.60 -2.42
CA ASP A 26 -13.11 -9.22 -2.84
C ASP A 26 -12.68 -10.41 -1.96
N LEU A 27 -13.51 -10.83 -0.99
CA LEU A 27 -13.19 -11.87 0.01
C LEU A 27 -11.86 -11.60 0.75
N ARG A 28 -11.58 -10.33 1.05
CA ARG A 28 -10.36 -9.86 1.71
C ARG A 28 -10.69 -9.21 3.05
N SER A 29 -9.77 -9.33 4.01
CA SER A 29 -9.85 -8.50 5.22
C SER A 29 -9.68 -7.02 4.85
N LEU A 30 -10.36 -6.12 5.55
CA LEU A 30 -10.22 -4.67 5.36
C LEU A 30 -8.76 -4.19 5.43
N ASN A 31 -7.96 -4.70 6.38
CA ASN A 31 -6.53 -4.36 6.48
C ASN A 31 -5.72 -4.80 5.24
N ALA A 32 -6.05 -5.96 4.67
CA ALA A 32 -5.41 -6.42 3.44
C ALA A 32 -5.82 -5.56 2.24
N GLN A 33 -7.08 -5.11 2.19
CA GLN A 33 -7.57 -4.21 1.16
C GLN A 33 -6.89 -2.84 1.21
N ILE A 34 -6.81 -2.23 2.40
CA ILE A 34 -6.11 -0.95 2.61
C ILE A 34 -4.64 -1.07 2.20
N GLU A 35 -3.95 -2.13 2.61
CA GLU A 35 -2.55 -2.37 2.24
C GLU A 35 -2.37 -2.52 0.72
N PHE A 36 -3.29 -3.24 0.04
CA PHE A 36 -3.27 -3.39 -1.40
C PHE A 36 -3.40 -2.03 -2.11
N LEU A 37 -4.36 -1.21 -1.71
CA LEU A 37 -4.61 0.11 -2.29
C LEU A 37 -3.44 1.07 -2.08
N LEU A 38 -2.87 1.10 -0.88
CA LEU A 38 -1.71 1.94 -0.59
C LEU A 38 -0.49 1.53 -1.42
N ARG A 39 -0.25 0.22 -1.58
CA ARG A 39 0.85 -0.28 -2.43
C ARG A 39 0.64 0.07 -3.90
N ASP A 40 -0.58 -0.09 -4.40
CA ASP A 40 -0.91 0.24 -5.78
C ASP A 40 -0.76 1.75 -6.05
N ALA A 41 -1.28 2.60 -5.16
CA ALA A 41 -1.11 4.05 -5.24
C ALA A 41 0.37 4.47 -5.26
N LEU A 42 1.20 3.89 -4.37
CA LEU A 42 2.65 4.15 -4.34
C LEU A 42 3.35 3.70 -5.64
N LYS A 43 2.95 2.55 -6.21
CA LYS A 43 3.51 2.07 -7.50
C LYS A 43 3.13 3.00 -8.64
N LYS A 44 1.85 3.36 -8.76
CA LYS A 44 1.31 4.28 -9.78
C LYS A 44 1.98 5.65 -9.73
N ARG A 45 2.28 6.16 -8.52
CA ARG A 45 3.02 7.43 -8.33
C ARG A 45 4.54 7.29 -8.42
N GLY A 46 5.07 6.09 -8.70
CA GLY A 46 6.52 5.85 -8.74
C GLY A 46 7.24 5.97 -7.39
N ARG A 47 6.50 6.04 -6.28
CA ARG A 47 7.01 6.21 -4.91
C ARG A 47 7.32 4.88 -4.21
N SER A 48 7.09 3.75 -4.86
CA SER A 48 7.50 2.46 -4.32
C SER A 48 9.03 2.37 -4.21
N ARG A 49 9.57 2.06 -3.01
CA ARG A 49 11.02 1.95 -2.76
C ARG A 49 11.75 0.98 -3.70
N LYS A 50 11.06 0.00 -4.28
CA LYS A 50 11.63 -0.93 -5.27
C LYS A 50 12.11 -0.22 -6.56
N LYS A 51 11.54 0.93 -6.94
CA LYS A 51 12.08 1.74 -8.06
C LYS A 51 13.33 2.52 -7.67
N ALA A 52 13.41 3.03 -6.43
CA ALA A 52 14.56 3.79 -5.95
C ALA A 52 15.84 2.94 -5.88
N ALA A 53 15.75 1.69 -5.39
CA ALA A 53 16.89 0.78 -5.31
C ALA A 53 17.38 0.24 -6.67
N LYS A 54 16.55 0.34 -7.72
CA LYS A 54 16.94 -0.04 -9.09
C LYS A 54 17.64 1.10 -9.83
N LYS A 55 17.40 2.36 -9.41
CA LYS A 55 18.05 3.55 -9.96
C LYS A 55 19.47 3.71 -9.41
N SER A 56 19.66 3.46 -8.11
CA SER A 56 20.96 3.55 -7.45
C SER A 56 21.95 2.45 -7.80
N ARG A 57 21.53 1.35 -8.43
CA ARG A 57 22.43 0.27 -8.89
C ARG A 57 22.97 0.48 -10.30
N HIS A 58 22.37 1.37 -11.08
CA HIS A 58 22.76 1.62 -12.47
C HIS A 58 23.70 2.83 -12.62
N GLU A 59 23.89 3.61 -11.55
CA GLU A 59 24.78 4.77 -11.47
C GLU A 59 26.16 4.43 -10.87
N ASP A 60 26.34 3.21 -10.35
CA ASP A 60 27.59 2.73 -9.71
C ASP A 60 28.38 1.73 -10.60
N GLU A 61 27.89 1.47 -11.83
CA GLU A 61 28.52 0.58 -12.82
C GLU A 61 28.94 1.33 -14.10
N GLY A 62 29.05 2.67 -14.06
CA GLY A 62 29.40 3.53 -15.20
C GLY A 62 30.67 4.33 -14.99
#